data_AF-A0A1Z4RCP6-F1
#
_entry.id   AF-A0A1Z4RCP6-F1
#
_cell.length_a   1.000
_cell.length_b   1.000
_cell.length_c   1.000
_cell.angle_alpha   90.00
_cell.angle_beta   90.00
_cell.angle_gamma   90.00
#
_symmetry.space_group_name_H-M   'P 1'
#
loop_
_entity.id
_entity.type
_entity.pdbx_description
1 polymer ?
#
loop_
_entity_poly.entity_id
_entity_poly.type
_entity_poly.pdbx_seq_one_letter_code
_entity_poly.pdbx_strand_id
1 'polypeptide(L)' 'MSKLPPDAELLSIEQASIRLGQGFSRSSIFRRISSGEWQEGVHWIDARRYGCTNRIIKINITAILNDFAIPAAFRT' A
#
# COMPACT_ATOMS: atom_id res chain seq x y z
N MET A 1 -17.03 5.75 1.35
CA MET A 1 -16.22 6.55 2.28
C MET A 1 -14.93 5.80 2.55
N SER A 2 -13.76 6.36 2.20
CA SER A 2 -12.47 5.70 2.43
C SER A 2 -12.21 5.60 3.93
N LYS A 3 -12.04 4.37 4.45
CA LYS A 3 -11.72 4.06 5.86
C LYS A 3 -10.26 4.37 6.21
N LEU A 4 -9.62 5.27 5.48
CA LEU A 4 -8.22 5.60 5.72
C LEU A 4 -8.14 6.74 6.73
N PRO A 5 -7.18 6.68 7.68
CA PRO A 5 -6.87 7.81 8.54
C PRO A 5 -6.64 9.09 7.72
N PRO A 6 -7.05 10.27 8.22
CA PRO A 6 -6.86 11.55 7.51
C PRO A 6 -5.38 11.88 7.25
N ASP A 7 -4.47 11.27 8.00
CA ASP A 7 -3.02 11.36 7.93
C ASP A 7 -2.34 10.23 7.11
N ALA A 8 -3.12 9.39 6.42
CA ALA A 8 -2.58 8.33 5.57
C ALA A 8 -1.77 8.90 4.40
N GLU A 9 -0.47 8.62 4.38
CA GLU A 9 0.42 9.01 3.27
C GLU A 9 0.20 8.07 2.08
N LEU A 10 -0.49 8.58 1.05
CA LEU A 10 -0.86 7.83 -0.16
C LEU A 10 0.06 8.14 -1.34
N LEU A 11 0.96 7.22 -1.66
CA LEU A 11 1.96 7.38 -2.72
C LEU A 11 1.70 6.47 -3.92
N SER A 12 2.22 6.83 -5.09
CA SER A 12 2.27 5.89 -6.23
C SER A 12 3.19 4.71 -5.91
N ILE A 13 3.09 3.61 -6.67
CA ILE A 13 3.99 2.44 -6.48
C ILE A 13 5.47 2.83 -6.62
N GLU A 14 5.78 3.77 -7.53
CA GLU A 14 7.15 4.25 -7.73
C GLU A 14 7.64 5.05 -6.52
N GLN A 15 6.86 6.01 -6.05
CA GLN A 15 7.16 6.80 -4.86
C GLN A 15 7.26 5.90 -3.61
N ALA A 16 6.36 4.93 -3.48
CA ALA A 16 6.37 3.96 -2.39
C ALA A 16 7.64 3.10 -2.41
N SER A 17 8.07 2.65 -3.59
CA SER A 17 9.30 1.87 -3.75
C SER A 17 10.53 2.65 -3.29
N ILE A 18 10.60 3.94 -3.63
CA ILE A 18 11.67 4.83 -3.18
C ILE A 18 11.59 5.06 -1.66
N ARG A 19 10.38 5.33 -1.15
CA ARG A 19 10.15 5.68 0.26
C ARG A 19 10.39 4.52 1.23
N LEU A 20 10.05 3.30 0.83
CA LEU A 20 10.23 2.08 1.63
C LEU A 20 11.63 1.47 1.45
N GLY A 21 12.25 1.66 0.28
CA GLY A 21 13.62 1.24 0.02
C GLY A 21 13.80 -0.27 -0.15
N GLN A 22 14.86 -0.82 0.43
CA GLN A 22 15.30 -2.20 0.20
C GLN A 22 14.19 -3.20 0.56
N GLY A 23 13.95 -4.19 -0.31
CA GLY A 23 12.89 -5.20 -0.13
C GLY A 23 11.53 -4.81 -0.73
N PHE A 24 11.35 -3.55 -1.13
CA PHE A 24 10.10 -3.01 -1.68
C PHE A 24 10.29 -2.44 -3.09
N SER A 25 10.91 -3.20 -3.99
CA SER A 25 10.90 -2.86 -5.42
C SER A 25 9.46 -2.81 -5.97
N ARG A 26 9.24 -2.12 -7.10
CA ARG A 26 7.92 -2.06 -7.76
C ARG A 26 7.31 -3.46 -7.95
N SER A 27 8.09 -4.42 -8.45
CA SER A 27 7.65 -5.81 -8.63
C SER A 27 7.31 -6.49 -7.31
N SER A 28 8.09 -6.22 -6.26
CA SER A 28 7.86 -6.72 -4.90
C SER A 28 6.55 -6.20 -4.31
N ILE A 29 6.24 -4.91 -4.52
CA ILE A 29 4.98 -4.28 -4.11
C ILE A 29 3.81 -4.91 -4.88
N PHE A 30 3.92 -5.02 -6.22
CA PHE A 30 2.89 -5.66 -7.03
C PHE A 30 2.63 -7.11 -6.61
N ARG A 31 3.68 -7.89 -6.34
CA ARG A 31 3.54 -9.28 -5.87
C ARG A 31 2.68 -9.34 -4.60
N ARG A 32 2.92 -8.46 -3.62
CA ARG A 32 2.17 -8.43 -2.35
C ARG A 32 0.70 -8.05 -2.53
N ILE A 33 0.42 -7.11 -3.42
CA ILE A 33 -0.95 -6.76 -3.80
C ILE A 33 -1.63 -7.96 -4.46
N SER A 34 -1.00 -8.55 -5.47
CA SER A 34 -1.56 -9.66 -6.23
C SER A 34 -1.72 -10.94 -5.41
N SER A 35 -0.86 -11.18 -4.42
CA SER A 35 -0.96 -12.33 -3.53
C SER A 35 -1.97 -12.14 -2.38
N GLY A 36 -2.53 -10.94 -2.24
CA GLY A 36 -3.40 -10.59 -1.10
C GLY A 36 -2.66 -10.36 0.22
N GLU A 37 -1.32 -10.37 0.21
CA GLU A 37 -0.51 -10.00 1.38
C GLU A 37 -0.82 -8.55 1.79
N TRP A 38 -1.02 -7.67 0.81
CA TRP A 38 -1.46 -6.30 1.01
C TRP A 38 -2.94 -6.15 0.67
N GLN A 39 -3.75 -5.95 1.71
CA GLN A 39 -5.19 -5.75 1.64
C GLN A 39 -5.59 -4.35 1.12
N GLU A 40 -6.56 -4.32 0.19
CA GLU A 40 -7.17 -3.09 -0.31
C GLU A 40 -7.98 -2.38 0.81
N GLY A 41 -7.92 -1.05 0.85
CA GLY A 41 -8.54 -0.23 1.89
C GLY A 41 -7.71 -0.13 3.18
N VAL A 42 -6.65 -0.93 3.32
CA VAL A 42 -5.69 -0.87 4.44
C VAL A 42 -4.32 -0.43 3.92
N HIS A 43 -3.70 -1.27 3.09
CA HIS A 43 -2.33 -1.09 2.60
C HIS A 43 -2.27 -0.34 1.28
N TRP A 44 -3.33 -0.42 0.47
CA TRP A 44 -3.43 0.27 -0.81
C TRP A 44 -4.89 0.56 -1.15
N ILE A 45 -5.11 1.46 -2.11
CA ILE A 45 -6.43 1.75 -2.66
C ILE A 45 -6.37 1.86 -4.18
N ASP A 46 -7.47 1.51 -4.85
CA ASP A 46 -7.70 1.92 -6.23
C ASP A 46 -8.28 3.35 -6.28
N ALA A 47 -7.43 4.30 -6.66
CA ALA A 47 -7.75 5.71 -6.82
C ALA A 47 -8.22 6.08 -8.24
N ARG A 48 -8.68 5.10 -9.04
CA ARG A 48 -9.26 5.37 -10.36
C ARG A 48 -10.47 6.31 -10.25
N ARG A 49 -10.62 7.20 -11.24
CA ARG A 49 -11.87 7.94 -11.43
C ARG A 49 -12.95 6.97 -11.93
N TYR A 50 -14.19 7.22 -11.51
CA TYR A 50 -15.33 6.39 -11.92
C TYR A 50 -15.42 6.30 -13.45
N GLY A 51 -15.47 5.08 -13.99
CA GLY A 51 -15.50 4.83 -15.44
C GLY A 51 -14.14 4.68 -16.13
N CYS A 52 -13.01 4.87 -15.45
CA CYS A 52 -11.70 4.59 -16.02
C CYS A 52 -11.36 3.09 -15.99
N THR A 53 -10.87 2.57 -17.11
CA THR A 53 -10.38 1.18 -17.27
C THR A 53 -9.03 0.95 -16.59
N ASN A 54 -8.18 1.98 -16.55
CA ASN A 54 -6.85 1.91 -15.93
C ASN A 54 -6.95 2.07 -14.41
N ARG A 55 -6.43 1.08 -13.68
CA ARG A 55 -6.30 1.14 -12.22
C ARG A 55 -5.25 2.17 -11.83
N ILE A 56 -5.55 3.00 -10.84
CA ILE A 56 -4.59 3.96 -10.26
C ILE A 56 -4.32 3.51 -8.83
N ILE A 57 -3.30 2.69 -8.65
CA ILE A 57 -2.97 2.15 -7.33
C ILE A 57 -2.21 3.20 -6.52
N LYS A 58 -2.70 3.49 -5.31
CA LYS A 58 -1.97 4.25 -4.30
C LYS A 58 -1.68 3.37 -3.09
N ILE A 59 -0.45 3.43 -2.59
CA ILE A 59 0.04 2.69 -1.43
C ILE A 59 -0.09 3.58 -0.19
N ASN A 60 -0.66 3.05 0.88
CA ASN A 60 -0.71 3.66 2.19
C ASN A 60 0.58 3.38 2.95
N ILE A 61 1.54 4.29 2.88
CA ILE A 61 2.86 4.12 3.50
C ILE A 61 2.75 4.03 5.01
N THR A 62 1.86 4.81 5.62
CA THR A 62 1.64 4.82 7.07
C THR A 62 1.28 3.42 7.58
N ALA A 63 0.31 2.75 6.93
CA ALA A 63 -0.07 1.39 7.31
C ALA A 63 1.09 0.39 7.15
N ILE A 64 1.81 0.47 6.02
CA ILE A 64 2.97 -0.40 5.77
C ILE A 64 4.02 -0.25 6.88
N LEU A 65 4.45 0.97 7.16
CA LEU A 65 5.47 1.23 8.18
C LEU A 65 5.02 0.79 9.58
N ASN A 66 3.74 0.97 9.92
CA ASN A 66 3.19 0.53 11.20
C ASN A 66 3.23 -1.00 11.35
N ASP A 67 2.89 -1.75 10.31
CA ASP A 67 2.95 -3.22 10.34
C ASP A 67 4.39 -3.75 10.48
N PHE A 68 5.37 -3.05 9.90
CA PHE A 68 6.79 -3.37 10.07
C PHE A 68 7.33 -2.97 11.44
N ALA A 69 6.78 -1.92 12.07
CA ALA A 69 7.13 -1.54 13.43
C ALA A 69 6.65 -2.58 14.46
N ILE A 70 5.57 -3.30 14.17
CA ILE A 70 5.10 -4.41 15.00
C ILE A 70 5.96 -5.65 14.71
N PRO A 71 6.71 -6.18 15.70
CA PRO A 71 7.51 -7.39 15.49
C PRO A 71 6.62 -8.55 15.03
N ALA A 72 7.14 -9.41 14.15
CA ALA A 72 6.38 -10.50 13.55
C ALA A 72 5.67 -11.43 14.57
N ALA A 73 6.23 -11.55 15.78
CA ALA A 73 5.64 -12.32 16.88
C ALA A 73 4.30 -11.76 17.41
N PHE A 74 3.95 -10.51 17.08
CA PHE A 74 2.76 -9.80 17.57
C PHE A 74 1.78 -9.42 16.45
N ARG A 75 1.96 -9.94 15.24
CA ARG A 75 1.02 -9.74 14.13
C ARG A 75 -0.11 -10.77 14.28
N THR A 76 -1.30 -10.32 14.69
CA THR A 76 -2.52 -11.14 14.89
C THR A 76 -3.21 -11.51 13.60
#